data_AF-A0A6I6VVA1-F1
#
_entry.id   AF-A0A6I6VVA1-F1
#
_cell.length_a   1.000
_cell.length_b   1.000
_cell.length_c   1.000
_cell.angle_alpha   90.00
_cell.angle_beta   90.00
_cell.angle_gamma   90.00
#
_symmetry.space_group_name_H-M   'P 1'
#
loop_
_entity.id
_entity.type
_entity.pdbx_description
1 polymer ?
#
loop_
_entity_poly.entity_id
_entity_poly.type
_entity_poly.pdbx_seq_one_letter_code
_entity_poly.pdbx_strand_id
1 'polypeptide(L)'
;MSDSISPSKDDKPFEPKGAPLAPRSGSQALPKNKWYYLKLQYVDDNGKTQDSFAYFVGNQASWSFWDYISATPSNGDKAKFKNVSSDGNRMQLQLQDGNYLSCRAAPRLWLYRSTQAYSVRWEITGGQLFTDYHDGPVGTSHERIAVPDAYYMRVGDGTPLINCEWVEATD
;
A
#
# COMPACT_ATOMS: atom_id res chain seq x y z
N MET A 1 -8.49 -18.57 18.82
CA MET A 1 -8.04 -18.14 17.48
C MET A 1 -7.17 -16.93 17.71
N SER A 2 -5.91 -16.92 17.25
CA SER A 2 -5.01 -15.81 17.59
C SER A 2 -5.46 -14.54 16.88
N ASP A 3 -5.79 -13.51 17.65
CA ASP A 3 -6.01 -12.11 17.22
C ASP A 3 -4.70 -11.45 16.74
N SER A 4 -3.84 -12.21 16.06
CA SER A 4 -2.59 -11.70 15.53
C SER A 4 -2.89 -10.88 14.28
N ILE A 5 -2.66 -9.57 14.42
CA ILE A 5 -2.64 -8.58 13.34
C ILE A 5 -1.45 -8.77 12.40
N SER A 6 -0.46 -9.59 12.76
CA SER A 6 0.73 -9.85 11.94
C SER A 6 0.37 -10.45 10.57
N PRO A 7 1.21 -10.23 9.55
CA PRO A 7 1.05 -10.87 8.24
C PRO A 7 0.91 -12.39 8.38
N SER A 8 -0.03 -13.00 7.64
CA SER A 8 -0.32 -14.44 7.73
C SER A 8 -0.61 -15.07 6.38
N LYS A 9 -0.16 -16.32 6.18
CA LYS A 9 -0.37 -17.08 4.93
C LYS A 9 -1.85 -17.32 4.64
N ASP A 10 -2.68 -17.22 5.68
CA ASP A 10 -4.12 -17.38 5.60
C ASP A 10 -4.85 -16.08 5.25
N ASP A 11 -4.11 -14.97 5.04
CA ASP A 11 -4.67 -13.67 4.67
C ASP A 11 -5.42 -13.74 3.35
N LYS A 12 -6.72 -13.45 3.44
CA LYS A 12 -7.60 -13.41 2.28
C LYS A 12 -7.53 -12.06 1.60
N PRO A 13 -7.70 -12.01 0.26
CA PRO A 13 -7.89 -10.73 -0.41
C PRO A 13 -9.12 -10.02 0.15
N PHE A 14 -9.07 -8.70 0.25
CA PHE A 14 -10.30 -7.93 0.42
C PHE A 14 -11.15 -8.05 -0.85
N GLU A 15 -12.44 -8.34 -0.68
CA GLU A 15 -13.42 -8.33 -1.77
C GLU A 15 -14.15 -6.97 -1.77
N PRO A 16 -13.91 -6.08 -2.74
CA PRO A 16 -14.57 -4.78 -2.81
C PRO A 16 -16.05 -4.94 -3.13
N LYS A 17 -16.86 -5.11 -2.10
CA LYS A 17 -18.33 -5.20 -2.17
C LYS A 17 -18.94 -3.90 -1.64
N GLY A 18 -20.01 -3.45 -2.31
CA GLY A 18 -20.71 -2.21 -1.97
C GLY A 18 -20.10 -0.97 -2.61
N ALA A 19 -20.70 0.19 -2.32
CA ALA A 19 -20.23 1.47 -2.82
C ALA A 19 -18.93 1.88 -2.12
N PRO A 20 -17.95 2.47 -2.86
CA PRO A 20 -16.81 3.10 -2.24
C PRO A 20 -17.21 4.25 -1.30
N LEU A 21 -16.33 4.59 -0.37
CA LEU A 21 -16.42 5.78 0.47
C LEU A 21 -16.51 7.06 -0.38
N ALA A 22 -17.01 8.14 0.22
CA ALA A 22 -17.06 9.43 -0.45
C ALA A 22 -15.64 9.93 -0.81
N PRO A 23 -15.45 10.57 -1.98
CA PRO A 23 -14.16 11.16 -2.34
C PRO A 23 -13.68 12.18 -1.31
N ARG A 24 -12.38 12.22 -1.04
CA ARG A 24 -11.78 13.22 -0.16
C ARG A 24 -11.39 14.47 -0.96
N SER A 25 -11.50 15.64 -0.37
CA SER A 25 -11.09 16.90 -1.01
C SER A 25 -9.56 17.03 -1.04
N GLY A 26 -9.03 17.78 -2.02
CA GLY A 26 -7.60 18.08 -2.10
C GLY A 26 -6.70 16.91 -2.51
N SER A 27 -7.27 15.83 -3.07
CA SER A 27 -6.48 14.68 -3.49
C SER A 27 -5.56 14.98 -4.66
N GLN A 28 -4.33 14.46 -4.65
CA GLN A 28 -3.39 14.54 -5.77
C GLN A 28 -3.91 13.74 -6.98
N ALA A 29 -3.94 14.35 -8.15
CA ALA A 29 -4.23 13.68 -9.41
C ALA A 29 -2.95 13.08 -10.01
N LEU A 30 -3.05 11.90 -10.64
CA LEU A 30 -1.93 11.25 -11.30
C LEU A 30 -2.25 10.97 -12.78
N PRO A 31 -1.40 11.40 -13.73
CA PRO A 31 -1.53 11.03 -15.12
C PRO A 31 -1.58 9.51 -15.33
N LYS A 32 -2.41 9.07 -16.28
CA LYS A 32 -2.46 7.67 -16.70
C LYS A 32 -1.22 7.30 -17.50
N ASN A 33 -0.90 6.00 -17.53
CA ASN A 33 0.13 5.41 -18.39
C ASN A 33 1.59 5.87 -18.16
N LYS A 34 1.88 6.48 -17.00
CA LYS A 34 3.25 6.74 -16.53
C LYS A 34 3.54 5.93 -15.26
N TRP A 35 4.81 5.61 -15.03
CA TRP A 35 5.26 4.96 -13.81
C TRP A 35 5.66 6.00 -12.76
N TYR A 36 5.27 5.76 -11.52
CA TYR A 36 5.54 6.61 -10.38
C TYR A 36 6.05 5.79 -9.20
N TYR A 37 6.94 6.36 -8.40
CA TYR A 37 7.22 5.89 -7.06
C TYR A 37 6.26 6.56 -6.07
N LEU A 38 5.81 5.81 -5.07
CA LEU A 38 5.22 6.40 -3.87
C LEU A 38 6.37 6.81 -2.96
N LYS A 39 6.68 8.09 -2.87
CA LYS A 39 7.55 8.64 -1.84
C LYS A 39 6.72 8.90 -0.59
N LEU A 40 7.28 8.62 0.57
CA LEU A 40 6.59 8.70 1.84
C LEU A 40 7.58 8.95 2.97
N GLN A 41 7.06 9.44 4.10
CA GLN A 41 7.74 9.41 5.37
C GLN A 41 7.05 8.44 6.32
N TYR A 42 7.85 7.73 7.12
CA TYR A 42 7.37 6.90 8.22
C TYR A 42 8.16 7.21 9.49
N VAL A 43 7.61 6.84 10.65
CA VAL A 43 8.28 6.99 11.95
C VAL A 43 8.81 5.63 12.37
N ASP A 44 10.11 5.54 12.63
CA ASP A 44 10.75 4.30 13.10
C ASP A 44 10.49 4.03 14.59
N ASP A 45 10.93 2.87 15.08
CA ASP A 45 10.78 2.47 16.49
C ASP A 45 11.42 3.45 17.49
N ASN A 46 12.36 4.29 17.06
CA ASN A 46 13.00 5.31 17.89
C ASN A 46 12.23 6.64 17.86
N GLY A 47 11.07 6.69 17.20
CA GLY A 47 10.29 7.90 17.03
C GLY A 47 10.86 8.86 15.99
N LYS A 48 11.83 8.43 15.17
CA LYS A 48 12.46 9.29 14.17
C LYS A 48 11.74 9.16 12.83
N THR A 49 11.43 10.31 12.22
CA THR A 49 10.90 10.38 10.86
C THR A 49 11.99 10.03 9.84
N GLN A 50 11.65 9.15 8.90
CA GLN A 50 12.53 8.67 7.84
C GLN A 50 11.89 8.95 6.48
N ASP A 51 12.66 9.48 5.53
CA ASP A 51 12.26 9.60 4.13
C ASP A 51 12.47 8.26 3.41
N SER A 52 11.48 7.82 2.63
CA SER A 52 11.56 6.55 1.93
C SER A 52 10.62 6.49 0.71
N PHE A 53 10.50 5.29 0.16
CA PHE A 53 9.57 4.91 -0.88
C PHE A 53 8.82 3.64 -0.48
N ALA A 54 7.80 3.26 -1.25
CA ALA A 54 7.21 1.93 -1.14
C ALA A 54 8.08 0.87 -1.84
N TYR A 55 8.17 -0.31 -1.23
CA TYR A 55 8.92 -1.47 -1.72
C TYR A 55 8.04 -2.72 -1.68
N PHE A 56 8.36 -3.69 -2.53
CA PHE A 56 7.85 -5.04 -2.33
C PHE A 56 8.58 -5.69 -1.15
N VAL A 57 7.85 -6.42 -0.32
CA VAL A 57 8.49 -7.20 0.75
C VAL A 57 9.27 -8.37 0.16
N GLY A 58 8.69 -9.08 -0.82
CA GLY A 58 9.36 -10.16 -1.55
C GLY A 58 9.30 -9.99 -3.07
N ASN A 59 10.18 -10.68 -3.81
CA ASN A 59 10.31 -10.49 -5.26
C ASN A 59 9.17 -11.09 -6.09
N GLN A 60 8.51 -12.17 -5.67
CA GLN A 60 7.55 -12.90 -6.52
C GLN A 60 6.16 -13.03 -5.91
N ALA A 61 5.16 -12.35 -6.49
CA ALA A 61 3.80 -12.34 -5.95
C ALA A 61 3.12 -13.73 -5.91
N SER A 62 3.36 -14.58 -6.92
CA SER A 62 2.65 -15.86 -7.07
C SER A 62 3.08 -16.95 -6.08
N TRP A 63 4.28 -16.85 -5.52
CA TRP A 63 4.87 -17.86 -4.63
C TRP A 63 5.21 -17.32 -3.24
N SER A 64 5.23 -16.00 -3.09
CA SER A 64 5.62 -15.36 -1.86
C SER A 64 4.39 -15.12 -1.02
N PHE A 65 4.34 -15.79 0.13
CA PHE A 65 3.58 -15.32 1.29
C PHE A 65 3.84 -13.81 1.56
N TRP A 66 4.98 -13.27 1.10
CA TRP A 66 5.41 -11.87 1.20
C TRP A 66 5.01 -11.00 0.00
N ASP A 67 3.78 -11.11 -0.49
CA ASP A 67 3.26 -10.22 -1.53
C ASP A 67 2.89 -8.82 -1.01
N TYR A 68 3.23 -8.52 0.24
CA TYR A 68 3.00 -7.24 0.91
C TYR A 68 3.87 -6.09 0.40
N ILE A 69 3.47 -4.89 0.76
CA ILE A 69 4.17 -3.63 0.51
C ILE A 69 4.76 -3.09 1.83
N SER A 70 5.99 -2.58 1.77
CA SER A 70 6.68 -1.96 2.90
C SER A 70 7.13 -0.53 2.61
N ALA A 71 7.33 0.24 3.67
CA ALA A 71 7.93 1.57 3.66
C ALA A 71 9.46 1.55 3.71
N THR A 72 10.08 0.37 3.82
CA THR A 72 11.54 0.19 3.82
C THR A 72 11.95 -0.81 2.76
N PRO A 73 13.18 -0.70 2.20
CA PRO A 73 13.77 -1.78 1.44
C PRO A 73 13.69 -3.09 2.25
N SER A 74 13.32 -4.17 1.57
CA SER A 74 13.31 -5.51 2.13
C SER A 74 13.96 -6.44 1.10
N ASN A 75 13.42 -7.64 0.88
CA ASN A 75 13.92 -8.53 -0.17
C ASN A 75 13.44 -8.14 -1.57
N GLY A 76 12.39 -7.32 -1.68
CA GLY A 76 11.81 -6.88 -2.94
C GLY A 76 12.29 -5.53 -3.43
N ASP A 77 12.18 -5.33 -4.75
CA ASP A 77 12.50 -4.07 -5.40
C ASP A 77 11.60 -2.91 -4.93
N LYS A 78 12.07 -1.68 -5.18
CA LYS A 78 11.25 -0.48 -5.06
C LYS A 78 10.02 -0.60 -5.97
N ALA A 79 8.84 -0.32 -5.42
CA ALA A 79 7.58 -0.46 -6.11
C ALA A 79 7.29 0.77 -6.99
N LYS A 80 7.01 0.51 -8.27
CA LYS A 80 6.47 1.45 -9.25
C LYS A 80 4.99 1.19 -9.43
N PHE A 81 4.24 2.28 -9.52
CA PHE A 81 2.81 2.31 -9.66
C PHE A 81 2.44 3.05 -10.94
N LYS A 82 1.48 2.52 -11.70
CA LYS A 82 0.92 3.14 -12.88
C LYS A 82 -0.57 3.28 -12.69
N ASN A 83 -1.09 4.51 -12.81
CA ASN A 83 -2.53 4.74 -12.84
C ASN A 83 -3.11 4.17 -14.13
N VAL A 84 -3.99 3.16 -14.01
CA VAL A 84 -4.66 2.52 -15.15
C VAL A 84 -6.13 2.94 -15.28
N SER A 85 -6.77 3.35 -14.18
CA SER A 85 -8.14 3.87 -14.19
C SER A 85 -8.35 4.83 -13.02
N SER A 86 -9.29 5.76 -13.17
CA SER A 86 -9.54 6.78 -12.13
C SER A 86 -11.03 7.03 -11.97
N ASP A 87 -11.44 7.33 -10.74
CA ASP A 87 -12.74 7.87 -10.38
C ASP A 87 -12.51 9.13 -9.53
N GLY A 88 -12.67 10.29 -10.17
CA GLY A 88 -12.07 11.53 -9.70
C GLY A 88 -10.55 11.39 -9.60
N ASN A 89 -9.98 11.76 -8.45
CA ASN A 89 -8.54 11.62 -8.16
C ASN A 89 -8.18 10.29 -7.50
N ARG A 90 -9.14 9.37 -7.36
CA ARG A 90 -8.89 8.02 -6.84
C ARG A 90 -8.44 7.12 -7.97
N MET A 91 -7.32 6.44 -7.78
CA MET A 91 -6.60 5.74 -8.85
C MET A 91 -6.52 4.26 -8.57
N GLN A 92 -6.86 3.46 -9.58
CA GLN A 92 -6.50 2.06 -9.60
C GLN A 92 -5.04 1.95 -10.07
N LEU A 93 -4.19 1.38 -9.23
CA LEU A 93 -2.74 1.36 -9.44
C LEU A 93 -2.29 -0.04 -9.85
N GLN A 94 -1.75 -0.16 -11.06
CA GLN A 94 -1.02 -1.33 -11.53
C GLN A 94 0.44 -1.23 -11.08
N LEU A 95 1.03 -2.35 -10.70
CA LEU A 95 2.42 -2.50 -10.27
C LEU A 95 3.30 -2.99 -11.43
N GLN A 96 4.63 -2.79 -11.31
CA GLN A 96 5.59 -3.15 -12.37
C GLN A 96 5.62 -4.65 -12.74
N ASP A 97 5.15 -5.52 -11.86
CA ASP A 97 5.04 -6.96 -12.09
C ASP A 97 3.69 -7.39 -12.66
N GLY A 98 2.84 -6.42 -13.06
CA GLY A 98 1.53 -6.66 -13.65
C GLY A 98 0.38 -6.82 -12.65
N ASN A 99 0.69 -6.95 -11.35
CA ASN A 99 -0.32 -6.98 -10.28
C ASN A 99 -0.90 -5.58 -10.01
N TYR A 100 -1.81 -5.49 -9.06
CA TYR A 100 -2.47 -4.25 -8.65
C TYR A 100 -2.26 -3.99 -7.16
N LEU A 101 -2.25 -2.73 -6.75
CA LEU A 101 -2.22 -2.40 -5.33
C LEU A 101 -3.60 -2.62 -4.70
N SER A 102 -3.65 -3.43 -3.65
CA SER A 102 -4.84 -3.60 -2.83
C SER A 102 -4.46 -3.82 -1.35
N CYS A 103 -5.44 -4.17 -0.53
CA CYS A 103 -5.25 -4.56 0.86
C CYS A 103 -5.90 -5.92 1.18
N ARG A 104 -5.39 -6.62 2.19
CA ARG A 104 -5.97 -7.86 2.71
C ARG A 104 -7.30 -7.59 3.39
N ALA A 105 -8.11 -8.62 3.59
CA ALA A 105 -9.35 -8.52 4.32
C ALA A 105 -9.13 -8.12 5.80
N ALA A 106 -10.17 -7.55 6.41
CA ALA A 106 -10.21 -7.30 7.85
C ALA A 106 -9.98 -8.61 8.64
N PRO A 107 -9.34 -8.55 9.82
CA PRO A 107 -8.96 -7.34 10.56
C PRO A 107 -7.58 -6.75 10.18
N ARG A 108 -6.84 -7.37 9.26
CA ARG A 108 -5.41 -7.02 9.06
C ARG A 108 -5.18 -5.83 8.14
N LEU A 109 -5.85 -5.80 6.99
CA LEU A 109 -5.79 -4.68 6.04
C LEU A 109 -4.38 -4.32 5.53
N TRP A 110 -3.44 -5.27 5.53
CA TRP A 110 -2.10 -5.09 4.95
C TRP A 110 -2.16 -4.80 3.46
N LEU A 111 -1.38 -3.82 2.99
CA LEU A 111 -1.22 -3.55 1.57
C LEU A 111 -0.46 -4.70 0.91
N TYR A 112 -0.92 -5.12 -0.26
CA TYR A 112 -0.35 -6.24 -1.00
C TYR A 112 -0.57 -6.13 -2.50
N ARG A 113 0.12 -6.99 -3.24
CA ARG A 113 -0.02 -7.18 -4.68
C ARG A 113 -1.19 -8.11 -4.97
N SER A 114 -2.26 -7.58 -5.56
CA SER A 114 -3.46 -8.31 -5.90
C SER A 114 -3.60 -8.55 -7.40
N THR A 115 -4.50 -9.47 -7.77
CA THR A 115 -5.04 -9.48 -9.12
C THR A 115 -5.96 -8.28 -9.34
N GLN A 116 -6.31 -7.99 -10.59
CA GLN A 116 -7.20 -6.88 -10.94
C GLN A 116 -8.57 -6.97 -10.26
N ALA A 117 -9.11 -8.19 -10.09
CA ALA A 117 -10.44 -8.44 -9.52
C ALA A 117 -10.59 -7.99 -8.06
N TYR A 118 -9.48 -7.93 -7.31
CA TYR A 118 -9.46 -7.51 -5.91
C TYR A 118 -8.86 -6.11 -5.71
N SER A 119 -8.55 -5.41 -6.80
CA SER A 119 -7.96 -4.08 -6.70
C SER A 119 -8.96 -3.03 -6.22
N VAL A 120 -8.45 -2.08 -5.44
CA VAL A 120 -9.18 -0.91 -4.94
C VAL A 120 -8.57 0.36 -5.53
N ARG A 121 -9.18 1.53 -5.26
CA ARG A 121 -8.60 2.81 -5.67
C ARG A 121 -7.96 3.52 -4.50
N TRP A 122 -6.92 4.27 -4.83
CA TRP A 122 -6.07 4.96 -3.88
C TRP A 122 -6.03 6.45 -4.18
N GLU A 123 -5.96 7.27 -3.14
CA GLU A 123 -5.77 8.71 -3.26
C GLU A 123 -4.80 9.19 -2.19
N ILE A 124 -4.05 10.25 -2.51
CA ILE A 124 -3.24 10.96 -1.53
C ILE A 124 -3.93 12.28 -1.24
N THR A 125 -4.32 12.52 0.02
CA THR A 125 -4.85 13.81 0.49
C THR A 125 -4.18 14.19 1.80
N GLY A 126 -3.88 15.47 1.99
CA GLY A 126 -3.21 15.96 3.21
C GLY A 126 -1.86 15.31 3.49
N GLY A 127 -1.15 14.81 2.47
CA GLY A 127 0.11 14.08 2.63
C GLY A 127 -0.04 12.66 3.17
N GLN A 128 -1.25 12.08 3.19
CA GLN A 128 -1.50 10.71 3.62
C GLN A 128 -2.15 9.90 2.49
N LEU A 129 -1.85 8.61 2.45
CA LEU A 129 -2.42 7.67 1.48
C LEU A 129 -3.70 7.04 2.03
N PHE A 130 -4.76 7.00 1.23
CA PHE A 130 -6.04 6.38 1.57
C PHE A 130 -6.51 5.44 0.48
N THR A 131 -7.30 4.43 0.87
CA THR A 131 -8.11 3.63 -0.04
C THR A 131 -9.55 4.16 -0.09
N ASP A 132 -10.29 3.78 -1.12
CA ASP A 132 -11.70 4.11 -1.31
C ASP A 132 -12.67 3.13 -0.61
N TYR A 133 -12.19 2.09 0.07
CA TYR A 133 -13.06 1.09 0.73
C TYR A 133 -12.92 0.98 2.26
N HIS A 134 -11.91 1.61 2.85
CA HIS A 134 -11.69 1.57 4.29
C HIS A 134 -11.37 2.97 4.82
N ASP A 135 -11.88 3.27 6.02
CA ASP A 135 -11.58 4.50 6.72
C ASP A 135 -10.16 4.49 7.30
N GLY A 136 -9.60 5.68 7.47
CA GLY A 136 -8.27 5.88 8.03
C GLY A 136 -7.14 5.85 6.98
N PRO A 137 -6.04 6.56 7.26
CA PRO A 137 -4.88 6.58 6.38
C PRO A 137 -4.13 5.25 6.45
N VAL A 138 -3.27 5.01 5.45
CA VAL A 138 -2.27 3.95 5.52
C VAL A 138 -1.20 4.32 6.54
N GLY A 139 -0.88 3.39 7.42
CA GLY A 139 0.22 3.47 8.38
C GLY A 139 1.23 2.34 8.19
N THR A 140 2.28 2.39 8.99
CA THR A 140 3.30 1.35 9.08
C THR A 140 3.23 0.59 10.39
N SER A 141 3.56 -0.69 10.31
CA SER A 141 3.82 -1.54 11.46
C SER A 141 5.08 -2.36 11.20
N HIS A 142 5.97 -2.37 12.17
CA HIS A 142 7.30 -2.96 12.03
C HIS A 142 7.24 -4.46 12.38
N GLU A 143 7.45 -5.30 11.36
CA GLU A 143 7.33 -6.75 11.49
C GLU A 143 8.69 -7.40 11.26
N ARG A 144 9.08 -8.28 12.18
CA ARG A 144 10.42 -8.93 12.19
C ARG A 144 10.43 -10.40 12.60
N ILE A 145 9.26 -10.98 12.91
CA ILE A 145 9.14 -12.35 13.43
C ILE A 145 8.49 -13.23 12.36
N ALA A 146 9.20 -14.27 11.94
CA ALA A 146 8.77 -15.22 10.89
C ALA A 146 8.50 -14.59 9.52
N VAL A 147 8.74 -13.29 9.35
CA VAL A 147 8.57 -12.49 8.14
C VAL A 147 9.85 -11.68 7.86
N PRO A 148 10.13 -11.27 6.61
CA PRO A 148 11.23 -10.35 6.32
C PRO A 148 11.11 -9.06 7.13
N ASP A 149 12.21 -8.64 7.75
CA ASP A 149 12.27 -7.42 8.55
C ASP A 149 11.96 -6.18 7.70
N ALA A 150 10.87 -5.48 8.01
CA ALA A 150 10.47 -4.25 7.33
C ALA A 150 9.35 -3.50 8.08
N TYR A 151 9.11 -2.26 7.66
CA TYR A 151 7.92 -1.50 8.05
C TYR A 151 6.80 -1.78 7.04
N TYR A 152 5.92 -2.73 7.34
CA TYR A 152 4.82 -3.14 6.46
C TYR A 152 3.72 -2.09 6.48
N MET A 153 3.08 -1.88 5.34
CA MET A 153 2.01 -0.89 5.19
C MET A 153 0.63 -1.51 5.40
N ARG A 154 -0.25 -0.88 6.17
CA ARG A 154 -1.65 -1.32 6.36
C ARG A 154 -2.62 -0.15 6.48
N VAL A 155 -3.87 -0.39 6.12
CA VAL A 155 -4.92 0.63 6.19
C VAL A 155 -5.48 0.76 7.61
N GLY A 156 -5.67 2.00 8.07
CA GLY A 156 -6.49 2.33 9.25
C GLY A 156 -5.86 2.00 10.59
N ASP A 157 -4.61 1.54 10.61
CA ASP A 157 -3.88 1.14 11.80
C ASP A 157 -2.36 1.29 11.60
N GLY A 158 -1.59 1.15 12.67
CA GLY A 158 -0.16 1.44 12.71
C GLY A 158 0.13 2.95 12.81
N THR A 159 1.41 3.31 12.76
CA THR A 159 1.81 4.71 12.76
C THR A 159 1.57 5.30 11.37
N PRO A 160 0.73 6.34 11.21
CA PRO A 160 0.37 6.84 9.88
C PRO A 160 1.57 7.26 9.04
N LEU A 161 1.49 7.00 7.74
CA LEU A 161 2.41 7.59 6.78
C LEU A 161 2.19 9.10 6.70
N ILE A 162 3.27 9.82 6.42
CA ILE A 162 3.30 11.28 6.36
C ILE A 162 3.95 11.70 5.04
N ASN A 163 3.61 12.89 4.53
CA ASN A 163 4.22 13.49 3.34
C ASN A 163 4.28 12.53 2.13
N CYS A 164 3.22 11.74 1.95
CA CYS A 164 3.04 10.88 0.79
C CYS A 164 2.94 11.73 -0.47
N GLU A 165 3.70 11.37 -1.51
CA GLU A 165 3.64 12.01 -2.82
C GLU A 165 3.95 11.02 -3.94
N TRP A 166 3.31 11.22 -5.09
CA TRP A 166 3.67 10.52 -6.32
C TRP A 166 4.81 11.24 -7.02
N VAL A 167 5.92 10.54 -7.26
CA VAL A 167 7.08 11.07 -7.98
C VAL A 167 7.28 10.25 -9.25
N GLU A 168 7.43 10.91 -10.40
CA GLU A 168 7.63 10.21 -11.68
C GLU A 168 8.88 9.31 -11.58
N ALA A 169 8.72 8.04 -11.95
CA ALA A 169 9.81 7.10 -11.94
C ALA A 169 10.70 7.39 -13.16
N THR A 170 11.92 7.86 -12.91
CA THR A 170 12.98 7.89 -13.93
C THR A 170 13.59 6.49 -14.02
N ASP A 171 13.76 6.00 -15.25
CA ASP A 171 14.50 4.77 -15.53
C ASP A 171 16.01 4.94 -15.24
#